data_AF-A0A5N8WZN9-F1
#
_entry.id   AF-A0A5N8WZN9-F1
#
_cell.length_a   1.000
_cell.length_b   1.000
_cell.length_c   1.000
_cell.angle_alpha   90.00
_cell.angle_beta   90.00
_cell.angle_gamma   90.00
#
_symmetry.space_group_name_H-M   'P 1'
#
loop_
_entity.id
_entity.type
_entity.pdbx_description
1 polymer ?
#
loop_
_entity_poly.entity_id
_entity_poly.type
_entity_poly.pdbx_seq_one_letter_code
_entity_poly.pdbx_strand_id
1 'polypeptide(L)'
;MFPEGYFFLHALYGLSWVEIGMREPVGDRSTALREVRWALAKLDSPSGRAPFSPGLTPPYGVFHRGWSNWLRGGVLSLQPAGHRNPGEARRFTRDSAALAAAFDTSRSPYLEAYPGQVWPVDSTVAIASLRLHDALLPDRFTETVQRWVREVRGRLDPRTGLLPHRADPDTGDPIEVARGTSQSLIQRFLIDIDPVFAGEQYLRFRDRYLASPLGLGPAVREYPEGMDGPADIDSGPLPLGVSLSASVVTIGAAQVHGDVPLAAALAGVSELAGLPVDTPWTKRYAFGLVPVGDAFLAWSKSARPWVAKAPPPPPAQISGWWRVPLLSLLAVLAAAPWLPTLVRRHRRHRRRT
;
A
#
# COMPACT_ATOMS: atom_id res chain seq x y z
N MET A 1 6.99 -17.17 9.06
CA MET A 1 7.95 -16.20 8.48
C MET A 1 7.40 -15.87 7.11
N PHE A 2 7.12 -14.59 6.82
CA PHE A 2 6.54 -14.12 5.56
C PHE A 2 7.46 -14.56 4.39
N PRO A 3 7.06 -15.51 3.51
CA PRO A 3 7.96 -16.06 2.49
C PRO A 3 8.57 -14.97 1.60
N GLU A 4 7.80 -13.90 1.37
CA GLU A 4 8.14 -12.73 0.58
C GLU A 4 8.79 -11.62 1.40
N GLY A 5 9.03 -11.80 2.70
CA GLY A 5 9.51 -10.75 3.60
C GLY A 5 10.84 -10.13 3.17
N TYR A 6 11.75 -10.94 2.60
CA TYR A 6 12.96 -10.41 1.98
C TYR A 6 12.64 -9.54 0.77
N PHE A 7 11.76 -9.99 -0.12
CA PHE A 7 11.39 -9.26 -1.33
C PHE A 7 10.69 -7.93 -0.97
N PHE A 8 9.64 -7.98 -0.16
CA PHE A 8 8.88 -6.80 0.24
C PHE A 8 9.75 -5.79 0.97
N LEU A 9 10.61 -6.20 1.91
CA LEU A 9 11.48 -5.28 2.62
C LEU A 9 12.32 -4.43 1.65
N HIS A 10 12.96 -5.08 0.66
CA HIS A 10 13.79 -4.38 -0.33
C HIS A 10 12.95 -3.59 -1.34
N ALA A 11 11.81 -4.11 -1.76
CA ALA A 11 10.91 -3.43 -2.69
C ALA A 11 10.38 -2.13 -2.07
N LEU A 12 9.81 -2.19 -0.86
CA LEU A 12 9.26 -1.04 -0.15
C LEU A 12 10.34 -0.02 0.24
N TYR A 13 11.54 -0.49 0.60
CA TYR A 13 12.69 0.38 0.81
C TYR A 13 13.04 1.16 -0.47
N GLY A 14 13.19 0.47 -1.60
CA GLY A 14 13.47 1.10 -2.89
C GLY A 14 12.36 2.08 -3.30
N LEU A 15 11.10 1.68 -3.17
CA LEU A 15 9.97 2.56 -3.51
C LEU A 15 9.92 3.80 -2.63
N SER A 16 10.21 3.70 -1.34
CA SER A 16 10.33 4.87 -0.46
C SER A 16 11.37 5.86 -0.98
N TRP A 17 12.53 5.36 -1.44
CA TRP A 17 13.56 6.22 -2.05
C TRP A 17 13.15 6.84 -3.38
N VAL A 18 12.40 6.11 -4.23
CA VAL A 18 11.83 6.70 -5.45
C VAL A 18 10.94 7.88 -5.08
N GLU A 19 10.00 7.66 -4.16
CA GLU A 19 9.03 8.66 -3.76
C GLU A 19 9.68 9.91 -3.15
N ILE A 20 10.67 9.71 -2.26
CA ILE A 20 11.44 10.80 -1.66
C ILE A 20 12.26 11.51 -2.75
N GLY A 21 12.99 10.78 -3.58
CA GLY A 21 13.81 11.36 -4.64
C GLY A 21 13.00 12.14 -5.69
N MET A 22 11.77 11.73 -5.99
CA MET A 22 10.87 12.47 -6.88
C MET A 22 10.41 13.83 -6.33
N ARG A 23 10.57 14.07 -5.02
CA ARG A 23 10.30 15.38 -4.39
C ARG A 23 11.50 16.32 -4.51
N GLU A 24 12.69 15.78 -4.68
CA GLU A 24 13.92 16.56 -4.84
C GLU A 24 14.06 17.09 -6.29
N PRO A 25 14.77 18.22 -6.47
CA PRO A 25 15.22 18.67 -7.78
C PRO A 25 15.99 17.57 -8.52
N VAL A 26 15.89 17.53 -9.84
CA VAL A 26 16.49 16.45 -10.67
C VAL A 26 17.99 16.26 -10.41
N GLY A 27 18.72 17.33 -10.12
CA GLY A 27 20.16 17.29 -9.83
C GLY A 27 20.52 16.60 -8.50
N ASP A 28 19.59 16.55 -7.54
CA ASP A 28 19.85 16.13 -6.16
C ASP A 28 19.37 14.69 -5.88
N ARG A 29 18.98 13.96 -6.92
CA ARG A 29 18.41 12.59 -6.82
C ARG A 29 19.46 11.49 -6.75
N SER A 30 20.75 11.82 -6.68
CA SER A 30 21.85 10.86 -6.80
C SER A 30 21.83 9.77 -5.72
N THR A 31 21.54 10.16 -4.47
CA THR A 31 21.39 9.21 -3.35
C THR A 31 20.18 8.30 -3.58
N ALA A 32 19.01 8.87 -3.85
CA ALA A 32 17.81 8.08 -4.15
C ALA A 32 18.07 7.08 -5.29
N LEU A 33 18.68 7.52 -6.39
CA LEU A 33 18.98 6.65 -7.53
C LEU A 33 19.92 5.49 -7.16
N ARG A 34 20.93 5.74 -6.32
CA ARG A 34 21.84 4.69 -5.82
C ARG A 34 21.09 3.67 -4.96
N GLU A 35 20.28 4.12 -4.01
CA GLU A 35 19.56 3.23 -3.10
C GLU A 35 18.50 2.40 -3.84
N VAL A 36 17.80 2.98 -4.82
CA VAL A 36 16.82 2.26 -5.65
C VAL A 36 17.51 1.20 -6.52
N ARG A 37 18.66 1.51 -7.12
CA ARG A 37 19.44 0.52 -7.89
C ARG A 37 19.93 -0.63 -7.01
N TRP A 38 20.38 -0.33 -5.80
CA TRP A 38 20.76 -1.35 -4.83
C TRP A 38 19.57 -2.25 -4.46
N ALA A 39 18.41 -1.66 -4.16
CA ALA A 39 17.20 -2.41 -3.86
C ALA A 39 16.79 -3.31 -5.03
N LEU A 40 16.86 -2.80 -6.26
CA LEU A 40 16.55 -3.56 -7.46
C LEU A 40 17.47 -4.78 -7.64
N ALA A 41 18.77 -4.62 -7.36
CA ALA A 41 19.72 -5.72 -7.39
C ALA A 41 19.39 -6.80 -6.36
N LYS A 42 18.80 -6.43 -5.21
CA LYS A 42 18.33 -7.39 -4.19
C LYS A 42 17.11 -8.16 -4.66
N LEU A 43 16.15 -7.52 -5.34
CA LEU A 43 14.99 -8.20 -5.94
C LEU A 43 15.39 -9.19 -7.05
N ASP A 44 16.47 -8.87 -7.78
CA ASP A 44 17.02 -9.73 -8.83
C ASP A 44 17.95 -10.85 -8.33
N SER A 45 18.32 -10.83 -7.04
CA SER A 45 19.21 -11.83 -6.45
C SER A 45 18.54 -13.21 -6.31
N PRO A 46 19.32 -14.30 -6.14
CA PRO A 46 18.75 -15.61 -5.83
C PRO A 46 17.80 -15.57 -4.62
N SER A 47 18.15 -14.84 -3.56
CA SER A 47 17.28 -14.67 -2.38
C SER A 47 15.99 -13.91 -2.70
N GLY A 48 16.04 -12.92 -3.59
CA GLY A 48 14.86 -12.17 -4.04
C GLY A 48 13.92 -12.98 -4.93
N ARG A 49 14.42 -14.03 -5.58
CA ARG A 49 13.64 -14.92 -6.45
C ARG A 49 13.24 -16.24 -5.80
N ALA A 50 13.93 -16.66 -4.75
CA ALA A 50 13.75 -17.96 -4.11
C ALA A 50 12.30 -18.33 -3.75
N PRO A 51 11.43 -17.41 -3.29
CA PRO A 51 10.04 -17.75 -2.99
C PRO A 51 9.15 -17.97 -4.23
N PHE A 52 9.61 -17.51 -5.40
CA PHE A 52 8.78 -17.41 -6.60
C PHE A 52 9.12 -18.50 -7.62
N SER A 53 8.08 -19.09 -8.22
CA SER A 53 8.27 -20.19 -9.17
C SER A 53 8.73 -19.70 -10.54
N PRO A 54 9.88 -20.17 -11.07
CA PRO A 54 10.33 -19.82 -12.41
C PRO A 54 9.45 -20.41 -13.53
N GLY A 55 8.58 -21.37 -13.22
CA GLY A 55 7.69 -22.04 -14.18
C GLY A 55 6.39 -21.29 -14.50
N LEU A 56 6.15 -20.14 -13.88
CA LEU A 56 4.98 -19.30 -14.15
C LEU A 56 5.14 -18.49 -15.44
N THR A 57 4.04 -17.91 -15.92
CA THR A 57 4.04 -16.98 -17.06
C THR A 57 3.52 -15.61 -16.61
N PRO A 58 4.36 -14.57 -16.54
CA PRO A 58 5.81 -14.57 -16.76
C PRO A 58 6.58 -15.36 -15.68
N PRO A 59 7.84 -15.77 -15.94
CA PRO A 59 8.65 -16.46 -14.94
C PRO A 59 8.72 -15.69 -13.62
N TYR A 60 8.62 -16.39 -12.50
CA TYR A 60 8.51 -15.84 -11.13
C TYR A 60 7.15 -15.18 -10.79
N GLY A 61 6.16 -15.26 -11.67
CA GLY A 61 4.79 -14.82 -11.40
C GLY A 61 4.61 -13.31 -11.44
N VAL A 62 3.36 -12.86 -11.51
CA VAL A 62 3.02 -11.44 -11.67
C VAL A 62 3.37 -10.61 -10.44
N PHE A 63 3.37 -11.20 -9.24
CA PHE A 63 3.83 -10.54 -8.02
C PHE A 63 5.28 -10.07 -8.17
N HIS A 64 6.23 -10.99 -8.37
CA HIS A 64 7.65 -10.65 -8.46
C HIS A 64 7.88 -9.67 -9.60
N ARG A 65 7.30 -9.99 -10.77
CA ARG A 65 7.53 -9.25 -12.00
C ARG A 65 6.90 -7.86 -11.98
N GLY A 66 5.69 -7.71 -11.46
CA GLY A 66 4.99 -6.43 -11.36
C GLY A 66 5.71 -5.45 -10.45
N TRP A 67 5.99 -5.85 -9.20
CA TRP A 67 6.72 -5.02 -8.24
C TRP A 67 8.13 -4.67 -8.72
N SER A 68 8.85 -5.65 -9.28
CA SER A 68 10.17 -5.44 -9.86
C SER A 68 10.14 -4.46 -11.04
N ASN A 69 9.12 -4.53 -11.89
CA ASN A 69 8.99 -3.66 -13.05
C ASN A 69 8.57 -2.24 -12.66
N TRP A 70 7.67 -2.09 -11.68
CA TRP A 70 7.34 -0.81 -11.08
C TRP A 70 8.60 -0.10 -10.53
N LEU A 71 9.44 -0.81 -9.79
CA LEU A 71 10.69 -0.26 -9.25
C LEU A 71 11.70 0.12 -10.37
N ARG A 72 11.75 -0.63 -11.49
CA ARG A 72 12.54 -0.24 -12.69
C ARG A 72 12.06 1.08 -13.28
N GLY A 73 10.75 1.28 -13.39
CA GLY A 73 10.18 2.55 -13.80
C GLY A 73 10.53 3.68 -12.83
N GLY A 74 10.58 3.39 -11.53
CA GLY A 74 11.07 4.30 -10.50
C GLY A 74 12.51 4.76 -10.71
N VAL A 75 13.42 3.84 -11.06
CA VAL A 75 14.82 4.17 -11.44
C VAL A 75 14.86 5.16 -12.60
N LEU A 76 14.03 4.98 -13.63
CA LEU A 76 13.98 5.89 -14.78
C LEU A 76 13.32 7.22 -14.46
N SER A 77 12.40 7.26 -13.50
CA SER A 77 11.71 8.47 -13.06
C SER A 77 12.62 9.40 -12.24
N LEU A 78 13.63 8.84 -11.58
CA LEU A 78 14.66 9.62 -10.88
C LEU A 78 15.71 10.21 -11.83
N GLN A 79 15.77 9.76 -13.08
CA GLN A 79 16.73 10.25 -14.07
C GLN A 79 16.18 11.43 -14.88
N PRO A 80 17.04 12.35 -15.36
CA PRO A 80 16.61 13.39 -16.30
C PRO A 80 16.04 12.76 -17.57
N ALA A 81 14.88 13.23 -18.05
CA ALA A 81 14.15 12.62 -19.16
C ALA A 81 15.00 12.44 -20.44
N GLY A 82 15.86 13.42 -20.77
CA GLY A 82 16.75 13.38 -21.93
C GLY A 82 18.07 12.62 -21.73
N HIS A 83 18.38 12.16 -20.51
CA HIS A 83 19.66 11.53 -20.17
C HIS A 83 19.46 10.20 -19.42
N ARG A 84 18.38 9.49 -19.74
CA ARG A 84 18.12 8.17 -19.14
C ARG A 84 19.15 7.15 -19.63
N ASN A 85 19.59 6.28 -18.73
CA ASN A 85 20.52 5.19 -19.06
C ASN A 85 19.88 4.25 -20.11
N PRO A 86 20.51 4.08 -21.29
CA PRO A 86 19.91 3.28 -22.36
C PRO A 86 19.73 1.79 -22.01
N GLY A 87 20.59 1.23 -21.16
CA GLY A 87 20.50 -0.16 -20.71
C GLY A 87 19.31 -0.38 -19.77
N GLU A 88 19.10 0.54 -18.83
CA GLU A 88 17.96 0.51 -17.92
C GLU A 88 16.63 0.72 -18.66
N ALA A 89 16.59 1.65 -19.62
CA ALA A 89 15.42 1.87 -20.47
C ALA A 89 15.07 0.63 -21.30
N ARG A 90 16.05 0.03 -22.00
CA ARG A 90 15.83 -1.21 -22.75
C ARG A 90 15.35 -2.36 -21.87
N ARG A 91 15.91 -2.49 -20.66
CA ARG A 91 15.49 -3.51 -19.70
C ARG A 91 14.05 -3.32 -19.27
N PHE A 92 13.67 -2.09 -18.90
CA PHE A 92 12.30 -1.77 -18.50
C PHE A 92 11.31 -2.03 -19.64
N THR A 93 11.58 -1.54 -20.85
CA THR A 93 10.74 -1.79 -22.02
C THR A 93 10.57 -3.29 -22.32
N ARG A 94 11.64 -4.09 -22.25
CA ARG A 94 11.56 -5.53 -22.47
C ARG A 94 10.75 -6.23 -21.37
N ASP A 95 11.00 -5.89 -20.11
CA ASP A 95 10.29 -6.51 -18.97
C ASP A 95 8.79 -6.12 -18.98
N SER A 96 8.45 -4.88 -19.35
CA SER A 96 7.06 -4.44 -19.60
C SER A 96 6.42 -5.16 -20.78
N ALA A 97 7.14 -5.37 -21.89
CA ALA A 97 6.61 -6.10 -23.04
C ALA A 97 6.29 -7.57 -22.70
N ALA A 98 7.11 -8.22 -21.87
CA ALA A 98 6.83 -9.56 -21.39
C ALA A 98 5.59 -9.63 -20.49
N LEU A 99 5.38 -8.63 -19.62
CA LEU A 99 4.15 -8.50 -18.82
C LEU A 99 2.93 -8.30 -19.72
N ALA A 100 3.01 -7.37 -20.67
CA ALA A 100 1.91 -7.09 -21.60
C ALA A 100 1.53 -8.34 -22.40
N ALA A 101 2.51 -9.05 -22.97
CA ALA A 101 2.27 -10.29 -23.70
C ALA A 101 1.60 -11.37 -22.84
N ALA A 102 1.98 -11.50 -21.56
CA ALA A 102 1.33 -12.42 -20.63
C ALA A 102 -0.15 -12.04 -20.38
N PHE A 103 -0.44 -10.75 -20.17
CA PHE A 103 -1.83 -10.30 -20.06
C PHE A 103 -2.60 -10.49 -21.38
N ASP A 104 -1.99 -10.22 -22.53
CA ASP A 104 -2.61 -10.32 -23.87
C ASP A 104 -2.95 -11.75 -24.27
N THR A 105 -2.21 -12.73 -23.76
CA THR A 105 -2.49 -14.15 -23.98
C THR A 105 -3.39 -14.78 -22.92
N SER A 106 -3.53 -14.17 -21.74
CA SER A 106 -4.37 -14.67 -20.65
C SER A 106 -5.87 -14.53 -20.95
N ARG A 107 -6.64 -15.52 -20.50
CA ARG A 107 -8.12 -15.51 -20.52
C ARG A 107 -8.71 -14.71 -19.35
N SER A 108 -7.97 -14.65 -18.24
CA SER A 108 -8.30 -13.84 -17.06
C SER A 108 -7.57 -12.50 -17.12
N PRO A 109 -8.16 -11.38 -16.64
CA PRO A 109 -7.43 -10.13 -16.45
C PRO A 109 -6.36 -10.23 -15.35
N TYR A 110 -6.30 -11.33 -14.62
CA TYR A 110 -5.38 -11.51 -13.52
C TYR A 110 -4.42 -12.68 -13.82
N LEU A 111 -3.12 -12.42 -13.66
CA LEU A 111 -2.08 -13.42 -13.84
C LEU A 111 -1.75 -14.11 -12.52
N GLU A 112 -1.19 -15.32 -12.61
CA GLU A 112 -0.73 -16.07 -11.44
C GLU A 112 0.44 -15.38 -10.73
N ALA A 113 0.30 -15.19 -9.42
CA ALA A 113 1.41 -14.78 -8.55
C ALA A 113 2.19 -16.00 -8.05
N TYR A 114 1.45 -17.08 -7.75
CA TYR A 114 1.96 -18.39 -7.34
C TYR A 114 1.22 -19.47 -8.15
N PRO A 115 1.76 -20.70 -8.27
CA PRO A 115 1.11 -21.76 -9.02
C PRO A 115 -0.35 -21.98 -8.59
N GLY A 116 -1.29 -21.84 -9.53
CA GLY A 116 -2.72 -21.99 -9.29
C GLY A 116 -3.37 -20.88 -8.45
N GLN A 117 -2.67 -19.77 -8.19
CA GLN A 117 -3.14 -18.72 -7.29
C GLN A 117 -3.05 -17.34 -7.95
N VAL A 118 -4.21 -16.70 -8.05
CA VAL A 118 -4.39 -15.41 -8.71
C VAL A 118 -4.92 -14.38 -7.72
N TRP A 119 -4.12 -13.35 -7.51
CA TRP A 119 -4.42 -12.23 -6.62
C TRP A 119 -4.55 -10.95 -7.47
N PRO A 120 -5.77 -10.37 -7.61
CA PRO A 120 -5.99 -9.15 -8.38
C PRO A 120 -5.10 -7.98 -8.01
N VAL A 121 -4.69 -7.87 -6.74
CA VAL A 121 -3.75 -6.85 -6.26
C VAL A 121 -2.41 -6.89 -6.99
N ASP A 122 -1.87 -8.08 -7.27
CA ASP A 122 -0.54 -8.21 -7.88
C ASP A 122 -0.56 -7.84 -9.36
N SER A 123 -1.64 -8.22 -10.05
CA SER A 123 -1.88 -7.81 -11.43
C SER A 123 -2.07 -6.30 -11.54
N THR A 124 -2.71 -5.67 -10.54
CA THR A 124 -2.86 -4.21 -10.49
C THR A 124 -1.49 -3.52 -10.46
N VAL A 125 -0.53 -4.00 -9.66
CA VAL A 125 0.84 -3.43 -9.63
C VAL A 125 1.53 -3.58 -10.99
N ALA A 126 1.39 -4.75 -11.63
CA ALA A 126 1.97 -4.98 -12.95
C ALA A 126 1.39 -4.05 -14.02
N ILE A 127 0.07 -3.86 -14.06
CA ILE A 127 -0.60 -2.97 -15.00
C ILE A 127 -0.22 -1.50 -14.75
N ALA A 128 -0.10 -1.07 -13.49
CA ALA A 128 0.44 0.25 -13.16
C ALA A 128 1.84 0.44 -13.78
N SER A 129 2.70 -0.59 -13.73
CA SER A 129 4.04 -0.51 -14.34
C SER A 129 4.03 -0.35 -15.86
N LEU A 130 2.99 -0.85 -16.56
CA LEU A 130 2.82 -0.63 -17.99
C LEU A 130 2.40 0.82 -18.30
N ARG A 131 1.51 1.39 -17.47
CA ARG A 131 1.15 2.81 -17.58
C ARG A 131 2.32 3.74 -17.27
N LEU A 132 3.13 3.39 -16.28
CA LEU A 132 4.36 4.10 -15.99
C LEU A 132 5.36 4.03 -17.15
N HIS A 133 5.44 2.91 -17.86
CA HIS A 133 6.25 2.82 -19.07
C HIS A 133 5.81 3.87 -20.10
N ASP A 134 4.53 3.87 -20.47
CA ASP A 134 3.99 4.80 -21.48
C ASP A 134 4.06 6.27 -21.02
N ALA A 135 4.19 6.54 -19.72
CA ALA A 135 4.40 7.89 -19.19
C ALA A 135 5.87 8.36 -19.28
N LEU A 136 6.82 7.42 -19.24
CA LEU A 136 8.25 7.74 -19.26
C LEU A 136 8.86 7.61 -20.65
N LEU A 137 8.38 6.68 -21.46
CA LEU A 137 8.92 6.27 -22.76
C LEU A 137 7.79 6.30 -23.81
N PRO A 138 8.09 6.16 -25.11
CA PRO A 138 7.05 6.06 -26.13
C PRO A 138 5.99 5.03 -25.75
N ASP A 139 4.74 5.42 -25.94
CA ASP A 139 3.56 4.65 -25.58
C ASP A 139 3.46 3.36 -26.39
N ARG A 140 3.18 2.26 -25.71
CA ARG A 140 3.14 0.92 -26.31
C ARG A 140 2.08 0.01 -25.71
N PHE A 141 1.62 0.27 -24.50
CA PHE A 141 0.80 -0.67 -23.74
C PHE A 141 -0.61 -0.17 -23.46
N THR A 142 -1.04 0.90 -24.13
CA THR A 142 -2.37 1.51 -23.93
C THR A 142 -3.50 0.52 -24.18
N GLU A 143 -3.44 -0.27 -25.25
CA GLU A 143 -4.49 -1.26 -25.56
C GLU A 143 -4.59 -2.36 -24.50
N THR A 144 -3.45 -2.94 -24.10
CA THR A 144 -3.37 -3.94 -23.02
C THR A 144 -4.00 -3.41 -21.73
N VAL A 145 -3.65 -2.17 -21.33
CA VAL A 145 -4.19 -1.56 -20.11
C VAL A 145 -5.69 -1.29 -20.22
N GLN A 146 -6.15 -0.73 -21.35
CA GLN A 146 -7.59 -0.45 -21.54
C GLN A 146 -8.41 -1.73 -21.55
N ARG A 147 -7.91 -2.80 -22.17
CA ARG A 147 -8.55 -4.12 -22.12
C ARG A 147 -8.62 -4.63 -20.68
N TRP A 148 -7.52 -4.57 -19.94
CA TRP A 148 -7.48 -4.96 -18.53
C TRP A 148 -8.53 -4.21 -17.69
N VAL A 149 -8.61 -2.88 -17.80
CA VAL A 149 -9.59 -2.08 -17.05
C VAL A 149 -11.03 -2.50 -17.39
N ARG A 150 -11.35 -2.72 -18.67
CA ARG A 150 -12.68 -3.19 -19.08
C ARG A 150 -13.03 -4.54 -18.46
N GLU A 151 -12.11 -5.51 -18.53
CA GLU A 151 -12.33 -6.85 -17.99
C GLU A 151 -12.47 -6.85 -16.46
N VAL A 152 -11.68 -6.03 -15.75
CA VAL A 152 -11.76 -5.88 -14.29
C VAL A 152 -13.09 -5.26 -13.87
N ARG A 153 -13.58 -4.23 -14.57
CA ARG A 153 -14.89 -3.62 -14.28
C ARG A 153 -16.04 -4.62 -14.36
N GLY A 154 -15.92 -5.66 -15.19
CA GLY A 154 -16.89 -6.74 -15.32
C GLY A 154 -16.80 -7.83 -14.25
N ARG A 155 -15.72 -7.87 -13.44
CA ARG A 155 -15.41 -8.94 -12.49
C ARG A 155 -15.16 -8.44 -11.07
N LEU A 156 -15.87 -7.39 -10.69
CA LEU A 156 -15.84 -6.87 -9.33
C LEU A 156 -16.56 -7.83 -8.38
N ASP A 157 -16.11 -7.91 -7.14
CA ASP A 157 -16.81 -8.60 -6.07
C ASP A 157 -18.24 -8.04 -5.97
N PRO A 158 -19.28 -8.87 -6.19
CA PRO A 158 -20.66 -8.41 -6.25
C PRO A 158 -21.16 -7.82 -4.92
N ARG A 159 -20.54 -8.17 -3.79
CA ARG A 159 -20.95 -7.64 -2.47
C ARG A 159 -20.47 -6.21 -2.26
N THR A 160 -19.23 -5.92 -2.66
CA THR A 160 -18.57 -4.64 -2.34
C THR A 160 -18.49 -3.70 -3.53
N GLY A 161 -18.59 -4.23 -4.76
CA GLY A 161 -18.32 -3.49 -5.99
C GLY A 161 -16.85 -3.06 -6.09
N LEU A 162 -15.94 -3.80 -5.44
CA LEU A 162 -14.49 -3.61 -5.48
C LEU A 162 -13.81 -4.80 -6.15
N LEU A 163 -12.53 -4.68 -6.50
CA LEU A 163 -11.74 -5.82 -6.96
C LEU A 163 -11.73 -6.95 -5.88
N PRO A 164 -11.90 -8.23 -6.25
CA PRO A 164 -11.90 -9.32 -5.28
C PRO A 164 -10.53 -9.53 -4.64
N HIS A 165 -10.47 -10.21 -3.49
CA HIS A 165 -9.20 -10.57 -2.86
C HIS A 165 -8.48 -11.67 -3.64
N ARG A 166 -9.23 -12.69 -4.06
CA ARG A 166 -8.76 -13.81 -4.90
C ARG A 166 -9.74 -14.05 -6.04
N ALA A 167 -9.21 -14.40 -7.20
CA ALA A 167 -9.98 -14.65 -8.40
C ALA A 167 -9.66 -16.01 -9.01
N ASP A 168 -10.58 -16.52 -9.83
CA ASP A 168 -10.39 -17.74 -10.59
C ASP A 168 -9.26 -17.56 -11.62
N PRO A 169 -8.28 -18.48 -11.69
CA PRO A 169 -7.16 -18.32 -12.63
C PRO A 169 -7.56 -18.32 -14.11
N ASP A 170 -8.62 -19.04 -14.47
CA ASP A 170 -9.04 -19.20 -15.86
C ASP A 170 -10.03 -18.11 -16.28
N THR A 171 -11.04 -17.83 -15.46
CA THR A 171 -12.12 -16.90 -15.82
C THR A 171 -11.88 -15.49 -15.28
N GLY A 172 -11.11 -15.36 -14.20
CA GLY A 172 -10.93 -14.12 -13.45
C GLY A 172 -12.10 -13.78 -12.53
N ASP A 173 -13.09 -14.66 -12.39
CA ASP A 173 -14.26 -14.38 -11.57
C ASP A 173 -13.90 -14.29 -10.08
N PRO A 174 -14.60 -13.46 -9.29
CA PRO A 174 -14.41 -13.38 -7.85
C PRO A 174 -14.57 -14.75 -7.16
N ILE A 175 -13.51 -15.25 -6.54
CA ILE A 175 -13.58 -16.42 -5.63
C ILE A 175 -13.79 -15.94 -4.19
N GLU A 176 -13.13 -14.84 -3.82
CA GLU A 176 -13.23 -14.27 -2.49
C GLU A 176 -13.69 -12.81 -2.54
N VAL A 177 -14.44 -12.43 -1.51
CA VAL A 177 -14.83 -11.05 -1.25
C VAL A 177 -13.60 -10.14 -1.27
N ALA A 178 -13.78 -8.87 -1.64
CA ALA A 178 -12.72 -7.89 -1.45
C ALA A 178 -12.26 -7.86 0.02
N ARG A 179 -10.97 -7.64 0.24
CA ARG A 179 -10.36 -7.58 1.58
C ARG A 179 -9.49 -6.34 1.76
N GLY A 180 -9.45 -5.82 2.98
CA GLY A 180 -8.79 -4.58 3.33
C GLY A 180 -7.31 -4.56 2.96
N THR A 181 -6.59 -5.65 3.21
CA THR A 181 -5.19 -5.86 2.80
C THR A 181 -4.98 -5.62 1.31
N SER A 182 -5.67 -6.36 0.44
CA SER A 182 -5.56 -6.17 -1.01
C SER A 182 -6.07 -4.81 -1.46
N GLN A 183 -7.19 -4.35 -0.91
CA GLN A 183 -7.80 -3.08 -1.31
C GLN A 183 -6.89 -1.89 -1.01
N SER A 184 -6.25 -1.87 0.15
CA SER A 184 -5.31 -0.79 0.50
C SER A 184 -4.16 -0.64 -0.52
N LEU A 185 -3.66 -1.76 -1.05
CA LEU A 185 -2.65 -1.77 -2.12
C LEU A 185 -3.27 -1.40 -3.47
N ILE A 186 -4.40 -2.01 -3.86
CA ILE A 186 -5.08 -1.74 -5.12
C ILE A 186 -5.37 -0.25 -5.26
N GLN A 187 -5.95 0.38 -4.23
CA GLN A 187 -6.28 1.80 -4.26
C GLN A 187 -5.05 2.71 -4.39
N ARG A 188 -3.89 2.25 -3.91
CA ARG A 188 -2.63 2.98 -4.09
C ARG A 188 -2.15 2.99 -5.55
N PHE A 189 -2.33 1.90 -6.28
CA PHE A 189 -1.81 1.77 -7.65
C PHE A 189 -2.84 2.08 -8.74
N LEU A 190 -4.12 1.82 -8.48
CA LEU A 190 -5.18 1.94 -9.48
C LEU A 190 -5.31 3.36 -10.05
N ILE A 191 -4.96 4.37 -9.24
CA ILE A 191 -4.96 5.78 -9.67
C ILE A 191 -4.03 6.05 -10.85
N ASP A 192 -2.88 5.38 -10.92
CA ASP A 192 -1.93 5.51 -12.02
C ASP A 192 -2.32 4.65 -13.24
N ILE A 193 -3.35 3.81 -13.11
CA ILE A 193 -3.91 3.00 -14.18
C ILE A 193 -5.04 3.75 -14.89
N ASP A 194 -6.09 4.05 -14.12
CA ASP A 194 -7.30 4.76 -14.57
C ASP A 194 -7.79 5.64 -13.40
N PRO A 195 -7.48 6.96 -13.41
CA PRO A 195 -7.84 7.85 -12.30
C PRO A 195 -9.34 7.95 -12.03
N VAL A 196 -10.19 7.79 -13.06
CA VAL A 196 -11.64 7.87 -12.92
C VAL A 196 -12.16 6.63 -12.20
N PHE A 197 -11.77 5.44 -12.69
CA PHE A 197 -12.11 4.18 -12.03
C PHE A 197 -11.57 4.13 -10.61
N ALA A 198 -10.33 4.57 -10.40
CA ALA A 198 -9.70 4.60 -9.09
C ALA A 198 -10.46 5.47 -8.09
N GLY A 199 -10.96 6.64 -8.52
CA GLY A 199 -11.79 7.49 -7.66
C GLY A 199 -13.07 6.78 -7.22
N GLU A 200 -13.77 6.11 -8.15
CA GLU A 200 -14.97 5.32 -7.83
C GLU A 200 -14.68 4.20 -6.83
N GLN A 201 -13.57 3.47 -7.03
CA GLN A 201 -13.16 2.36 -6.18
C GLN A 201 -12.69 2.84 -4.80
N TYR A 202 -11.94 3.94 -4.72
CA TYR A 202 -11.45 4.49 -3.47
C TYR A 202 -12.59 4.97 -2.57
N LEU A 203 -13.58 5.65 -3.13
CA LEU A 203 -14.78 6.07 -2.40
C LEU A 203 -15.53 4.88 -1.81
N ARG A 204 -15.74 3.81 -2.59
CA ARG A 204 -16.37 2.57 -2.10
C ARG A 204 -15.55 1.88 -1.03
N PHE A 205 -14.22 1.83 -1.20
CA PHE A 205 -13.32 1.20 -0.24
C PHE A 205 -13.41 1.89 1.12
N ARG A 206 -13.26 3.21 1.17
CA ARG A 206 -13.33 3.93 2.44
C ARG A 206 -14.73 3.88 3.07
N ASP A 207 -15.80 3.90 2.28
CA ASP A 207 -17.18 3.76 2.77
C ASP A 207 -17.43 2.38 3.43
N ARG A 208 -16.75 1.32 2.97
CA ARG A 208 -17.03 -0.06 3.43
C ARG A 208 -16.03 -0.63 4.42
N TYR A 209 -14.82 -0.09 4.48
CA TYR A 209 -13.71 -0.67 5.26
C TYR A 209 -13.16 0.24 6.34
N LEU A 210 -13.40 1.56 6.27
CA LEU A 210 -12.97 2.46 7.31
C LEU A 210 -13.83 2.25 8.56
N ALA A 211 -13.18 2.06 9.70
CA ALA A 211 -13.82 1.89 10.99
C ALA A 211 -13.14 2.78 12.05
N SER A 212 -13.81 2.94 13.19
CA SER A 212 -13.25 3.56 14.38
C SER A 212 -13.43 2.61 15.57
N PRO A 213 -12.56 1.59 15.72
CA PRO A 213 -12.67 0.60 16.79
C PRO A 213 -12.70 1.29 18.16
N LEU A 214 -13.77 1.06 18.93
CA LEU A 214 -14.02 1.70 20.23
C LEU A 214 -14.05 3.25 20.19
N GLY A 215 -14.15 3.86 19.01
CA GLY A 215 -14.07 5.32 18.83
C GLY A 215 -12.65 5.89 19.00
N LEU A 216 -11.61 5.06 19.07
CA LEU A 216 -10.25 5.48 19.44
C LEU A 216 -9.37 5.93 18.27
N GLY A 217 -9.97 6.12 17.09
CA GLY A 217 -9.31 6.61 15.89
C GLY A 217 -9.57 5.72 14.69
N PRO A 218 -9.27 6.20 13.47
CA PRO A 218 -9.53 5.44 12.27
C PRO A 218 -8.63 4.21 12.17
N ALA A 219 -9.21 3.15 11.62
CA ALA A 219 -8.52 1.93 11.25
C ALA A 219 -9.24 1.29 10.06
N VAL A 220 -8.60 0.32 9.42
CA VAL A 220 -9.15 -0.38 8.27
C VAL A 220 -9.51 -1.81 8.67
N ARG A 221 -10.75 -2.20 8.40
CA ARG A 221 -11.22 -3.58 8.59
C ARG A 221 -10.61 -4.51 7.55
N GLU A 222 -10.45 -5.78 7.89
CA GLU A 222 -10.05 -6.78 6.89
C GLU A 222 -11.19 -7.18 5.98
N TYR A 223 -12.38 -7.37 6.56
CA TYR A 223 -13.60 -7.69 5.85
C TYR A 223 -14.51 -6.46 5.82
N PRO A 224 -15.33 -6.29 4.78
CA PRO A 224 -16.22 -5.14 4.67
C PRO A 224 -17.18 -5.08 5.86
N GLU A 225 -17.69 -3.89 6.17
CA GLU A 225 -18.70 -3.71 7.20
C GLU A 225 -19.86 -4.72 7.06
N GLY A 226 -20.29 -5.29 8.18
CA GLY A 226 -21.30 -6.35 8.21
C GLY A 226 -20.78 -7.74 7.80
N MET A 227 -19.46 -7.91 7.72
CA MET A 227 -18.80 -9.21 7.54
C MET A 227 -17.56 -9.31 8.43
N ASP A 228 -17.33 -10.51 8.94
CA ASP A 228 -16.09 -10.93 9.56
C ASP A 228 -15.61 -12.22 8.88
N GLY A 229 -14.34 -12.54 9.04
CA GLY A 229 -13.72 -13.74 8.49
C GLY A 229 -12.35 -14.00 9.11
N PRO A 230 -11.69 -15.10 8.71
CA PRO A 230 -10.41 -15.49 9.29
C PRO A 230 -9.29 -14.51 8.92
N ALA A 231 -8.32 -14.38 9.83
CA ALA A 231 -7.04 -13.77 9.52
C ALA A 231 -6.22 -14.66 8.58
N ASP A 232 -5.30 -14.06 7.84
CA ASP A 232 -4.25 -14.78 7.12
C ASP A 232 -2.88 -14.14 7.34
N ILE A 233 -1.93 -14.54 6.49
CA ILE A 233 -0.55 -14.10 6.57
C ILE A 233 -0.38 -12.60 6.23
N ASP A 234 -1.24 -12.04 5.38
CA ASP A 234 -1.17 -10.65 4.94
C ASP A 234 -1.87 -9.70 5.90
N SER A 235 -3.01 -10.13 6.45
CA SER A 235 -3.76 -9.35 7.42
C SER A 235 -3.12 -9.35 8.80
N GLY A 236 -2.44 -10.45 9.14
CA GLY A 236 -2.04 -10.73 10.50
C GLY A 236 -3.27 -10.82 11.43
N PRO A 237 -3.06 -10.74 12.76
CA PRO A 237 -4.15 -10.76 13.73
C PRO A 237 -5.17 -9.64 13.48
N LEU A 238 -6.46 -9.96 13.68
CA LEU A 238 -7.60 -9.07 13.44
C LEU A 238 -8.30 -8.59 14.73
N PRO A 239 -7.63 -7.85 15.63
CA PRO A 239 -8.27 -7.35 16.84
C PRO A 239 -9.45 -6.44 16.45
N LEU A 240 -10.66 -6.77 16.93
CA LEU A 240 -11.89 -6.05 16.57
C LEU A 240 -12.17 -6.02 15.06
N GLY A 241 -11.68 -7.01 14.30
CA GLY A 241 -11.84 -7.09 12.84
C GLY A 241 -10.92 -6.15 12.05
N VAL A 242 -10.02 -5.42 12.73
CA VAL A 242 -9.09 -4.46 12.12
C VAL A 242 -7.84 -5.16 11.61
N SER A 243 -7.45 -4.83 10.39
CA SER A 243 -6.18 -5.20 9.80
C SER A 243 -5.17 -4.07 9.99
N LEU A 244 -4.15 -4.31 10.82
CA LEU A 244 -3.11 -3.31 11.09
C LEU A 244 -2.26 -3.03 9.85
N SER A 245 -1.96 -4.06 9.06
CA SER A 245 -1.24 -3.92 7.79
C SER A 245 -2.05 -3.08 6.79
N ALA A 246 -3.34 -3.38 6.61
CA ALA A 246 -4.22 -2.59 5.74
C ALA A 246 -4.33 -1.14 6.21
N SER A 247 -4.38 -0.91 7.53
CA SER A 247 -4.44 0.43 8.12
C SER A 247 -3.21 1.27 7.79
N VAL A 248 -2.01 0.67 7.88
CA VAL A 248 -0.75 1.33 7.51
C VAL A 248 -0.70 1.62 6.01
N VAL A 249 -0.99 0.63 5.17
CA VAL A 249 -0.92 0.77 3.71
C VAL A 249 -1.95 1.79 3.20
N THR A 250 -3.11 1.89 3.85
CA THR A 250 -4.14 2.87 3.50
C THR A 250 -3.71 4.32 3.73
N ILE A 251 -2.68 4.58 4.54
CA ILE A 251 -2.05 5.92 4.58
C ILE A 251 -1.59 6.30 3.16
N GLY A 252 -0.95 5.37 2.45
CA GLY A 252 -0.48 5.59 1.09
C GLY A 252 -1.61 5.72 0.07
N ALA A 253 -2.64 4.87 0.17
CA ALA A 253 -3.84 5.00 -0.66
C ALA A 253 -4.51 6.37 -0.48
N ALA A 254 -4.70 6.80 0.77
CA ALA A 254 -5.27 8.11 1.08
C ALA A 254 -4.40 9.26 0.53
N GLN A 255 -3.07 9.16 0.63
CA GLN A 255 -2.16 10.15 0.07
C GLN A 255 -2.27 10.28 -1.45
N VAL A 256 -2.30 9.16 -2.21
CA VAL A 256 -2.39 9.24 -3.67
C VAL A 256 -3.73 9.80 -4.15
N HIS A 257 -4.80 9.58 -3.37
CA HIS A 257 -6.14 10.13 -3.64
C HIS A 257 -6.36 11.54 -3.07
N GLY A 258 -5.33 12.18 -2.49
CA GLY A 258 -5.46 13.53 -1.94
C GLY A 258 -6.29 13.61 -0.64
N ASP A 259 -6.59 12.49 0.00
CA ASP A 259 -7.34 12.39 1.26
C ASP A 259 -6.43 12.65 2.47
N VAL A 260 -5.93 13.89 2.53
CA VAL A 260 -4.98 14.35 3.56
C VAL A 260 -5.49 14.13 4.99
N PRO A 261 -6.78 14.41 5.34
CA PRO A 261 -7.27 14.18 6.68
C PRO A 261 -7.21 12.71 7.11
N LEU A 262 -7.60 11.78 6.21
CA LEU A 262 -7.54 10.35 6.51
C LEU A 262 -6.09 9.87 6.64
N ALA A 263 -5.22 10.25 5.70
CA ALA A 263 -3.81 9.88 5.73
C ALA A 263 -3.13 10.35 7.03
N ALA A 264 -3.37 11.60 7.45
CA ALA A 264 -2.83 12.16 8.67
C ALA A 264 -3.39 11.48 9.93
N ALA A 265 -4.66 11.07 9.91
CA ALA A 265 -5.29 10.41 11.04
C ALA A 265 -4.76 8.98 11.24
N LEU A 266 -4.72 8.17 10.17
CA LEU A 266 -4.14 6.82 10.19
C LEU A 266 -2.65 6.84 10.56
N ALA A 267 -1.89 7.81 10.03
CA ALA A 267 -0.50 8.00 10.42
C ALA A 267 -0.35 8.33 11.90
N GLY A 268 -1.23 9.18 12.45
CA GLY A 268 -1.25 9.52 13.88
C GLY A 268 -1.57 8.33 14.78
N VAL A 269 -2.54 7.48 14.40
CA VAL A 269 -2.84 6.23 15.13
C VAL A 269 -1.64 5.28 15.06
N SER A 270 -1.01 5.16 13.89
CA SER A 270 0.17 4.30 13.69
C SER A 270 1.38 4.75 14.52
N GLU A 271 1.57 6.05 14.70
CA GLU A 271 2.61 6.61 15.59
C GLU A 271 2.40 6.23 17.05
N LEU A 272 1.16 6.16 17.53
CA LEU A 272 0.89 5.71 18.90
C LEU A 272 1.02 4.20 19.03
N ALA A 273 0.38 3.44 18.14
CA ALA A 273 0.32 1.98 18.20
C ALA A 273 1.68 1.33 17.90
N GLY A 274 2.50 1.95 17.07
CA GLY A 274 3.81 1.44 16.68
C GLY A 274 4.90 1.64 17.72
N LEU A 275 4.63 2.31 18.85
CA LEU A 275 5.59 2.53 19.96
C LEU A 275 6.99 2.96 19.46
N PRO A 276 7.09 4.12 18.79
CA PRO A 276 8.32 4.55 18.16
C PRO A 276 9.40 4.85 19.20
N VAL A 277 10.63 4.46 18.88
CA VAL A 277 11.85 4.87 19.57
C VAL A 277 12.63 5.76 18.62
N ASP A 278 12.75 7.02 19.00
CA ASP A 278 13.52 8.02 18.26
C ASP A 278 14.94 8.14 18.84
N THR A 279 15.90 8.23 17.92
CA THR A 279 17.28 8.66 18.17
C THR A 279 17.54 9.88 17.28
N PRO A 280 18.62 10.65 17.45
CA PRO A 280 18.91 11.80 16.59
C PRO A 280 18.98 11.48 15.07
N TRP A 281 19.20 10.21 14.71
CA TRP A 281 19.46 9.79 13.33
C TRP A 281 18.52 8.70 12.80
N THR A 282 17.80 8.02 13.69
CA THR A 282 16.97 6.87 13.33
C THR A 282 15.69 6.86 14.13
N LYS A 283 14.62 6.38 13.50
CA LYS A 283 13.34 6.09 14.12
C LYS A 283 13.03 4.61 13.89
N ARG A 284 12.60 3.91 14.94
CA ARG A 284 12.28 2.47 14.90
C ARG A 284 10.94 2.22 15.54
N TYR A 285 10.05 1.47 14.90
CA TYR A 285 8.78 1.05 15.51
C TYR A 285 8.93 -0.34 16.14
N ALA A 286 8.12 -0.62 17.16
CA ALA A 286 8.18 -1.86 17.93
C ALA A 286 9.61 -2.23 18.37
N PHE A 287 10.38 -1.23 18.80
CA PHE A 287 11.80 -1.37 19.20
C PHE A 287 12.74 -1.92 18.11
N GLY A 288 12.33 -1.89 16.84
CA GLY A 288 13.08 -2.42 15.69
C GLY A 288 12.93 -3.94 15.50
N LEU A 289 11.99 -4.57 16.20
CA LEU A 289 11.76 -6.02 16.12
C LEU A 289 11.09 -6.46 14.82
N VAL A 290 10.45 -5.54 14.09
CA VAL A 290 9.70 -5.82 12.86
C VAL A 290 10.12 -4.85 11.74
N PRO A 291 11.33 -5.02 11.14
CA PRO A 291 11.86 -4.09 10.14
C PRO A 291 10.97 -3.88 8.91
N VAL A 292 10.20 -4.90 8.53
CA VAL A 292 9.23 -4.79 7.44
C VAL A 292 8.10 -3.79 7.75
N GLY A 293 7.70 -3.66 9.02
CA GLY A 293 6.71 -2.68 9.45
C GLY A 293 7.19 -1.25 9.25
N ASP A 294 8.46 -0.97 9.57
CA ASP A 294 9.10 0.33 9.33
C ASP A 294 9.12 0.65 7.81
N ALA A 295 9.42 -0.34 6.97
CA ALA A 295 9.40 -0.18 5.52
C ALA A 295 8.00 0.10 4.98
N PHE A 296 6.97 -0.59 5.48
CA PHE A 296 5.56 -0.29 5.13
C PHE A 296 5.17 1.13 5.54
N LEU A 297 5.55 1.59 6.73
CA LEU A 297 5.26 2.94 7.20
C LEU A 297 5.98 4.01 6.38
N ALA A 298 7.28 3.84 6.11
CA ALA A 298 8.05 4.77 5.29
C ALA A 298 7.48 4.88 3.87
N TRP A 299 7.16 3.74 3.25
CA TRP A 299 6.56 3.68 1.93
C TRP A 299 5.15 4.28 1.90
N SER A 300 4.35 4.05 2.94
CA SER A 300 2.98 4.55 3.04
C SER A 300 2.92 6.05 3.30
N LYS A 301 3.84 6.61 4.09
CA LYS A 301 3.93 8.05 4.39
C LYS A 301 4.55 8.88 3.27
N SER A 302 5.29 8.24 2.37
CA SER A 302 5.94 8.90 1.22
C SER A 302 5.13 8.81 -0.06
N ALA A 303 3.93 8.24 -0.07
CA ALA A 303 3.18 8.00 -1.29
C ALA A 303 2.84 9.27 -2.07
N ARG A 304 2.79 9.14 -3.39
CA ARG A 304 2.22 10.09 -4.36
C ARG A 304 1.86 9.34 -5.63
N PRO A 305 1.00 9.89 -6.50
CA PRO A 305 0.82 9.36 -7.86
C PRO A 305 2.11 9.54 -8.67
N TRP A 306 2.43 8.57 -9.53
CA TRP A 306 3.62 8.60 -10.38
C TRP A 306 3.29 8.96 -11.82
N VAL A 307 2.09 8.64 -12.27
CA VAL A 307 1.60 8.85 -13.64
C VAL A 307 0.47 9.86 -13.65
N ALA A 308 -0.52 9.66 -12.78
CA ALA A 308 -1.67 10.54 -12.67
C ALA A 308 -1.28 11.89 -12.06
N LYS A 309 -2.06 12.92 -12.41
CA LYS A 309 -2.03 14.17 -11.64
C LYS A 309 -2.74 13.95 -10.30
N ALA A 310 -2.30 14.67 -9.27
CA ALA A 310 -2.97 14.64 -7.98
C ALA A 310 -4.45 15.01 -8.15
N PRO A 311 -5.39 14.16 -7.70
CA PRO A 311 -6.82 14.44 -7.80
C PRO A 311 -7.24 15.51 -6.77
N PRO A 312 -8.41 16.14 -6.95
CA PRO A 312 -9.01 16.94 -5.89
C PRO A 312 -9.32 16.07 -4.67
N PRO A 313 -9.30 16.63 -3.45
CA PRO A 313 -9.57 15.87 -2.24
C PRO A 313 -11.02 15.35 -2.26
N PRO A 314 -11.24 14.09 -1.83
CA PRO A 314 -12.58 13.53 -1.74
C PRO A 314 -13.34 14.09 -0.53
N PRO A 315 -14.66 13.87 -0.43
CA PRO A 315 -15.45 14.31 0.73
C PRO A 315 -14.86 13.79 2.04
N ALA A 316 -14.79 14.62 3.07
CA ALA A 316 -14.21 14.22 4.35
C ALA A 316 -15.00 13.08 5.00
N GLN A 317 -14.31 12.00 5.40
CA GLN A 317 -14.90 10.92 6.20
C GLN A 317 -14.42 10.91 7.65
N ILE A 318 -13.31 11.60 7.95
CA ILE A 318 -12.77 11.69 9.30
C ILE A 318 -13.24 12.98 9.97
N SER A 319 -13.88 12.84 11.12
CA SER A 319 -14.21 13.97 11.98
C SER A 319 -12.94 14.67 12.49
N GLY A 320 -12.92 16.00 12.49
CA GLY A 320 -11.81 16.77 13.09
C GLY A 320 -11.57 16.46 14.57
N TRP A 321 -12.58 15.91 15.26
CA TRP A 321 -12.54 15.54 16.68
C TRP A 321 -12.19 14.07 16.93
N TRP A 322 -11.75 13.32 15.91
CA TRP A 322 -11.46 11.89 16.04
C TRP A 322 -10.48 11.55 17.18
N ARG A 323 -9.60 12.50 17.54
CA ARG A 323 -8.62 12.33 18.62
C ARG A 323 -9.22 12.46 20.02
N VAL A 324 -10.38 13.11 20.19
CA VAL A 324 -10.94 13.44 21.51
C VAL A 324 -11.15 12.19 22.36
N PRO A 325 -11.82 11.13 21.89
CA PRO A 325 -12.03 9.94 22.72
C PRO A 325 -10.72 9.29 23.16
N LEU A 326 -9.75 9.20 22.24
CA LEU A 326 -8.41 8.66 22.53
C LEU A 326 -7.66 9.50 23.56
N LEU A 327 -7.60 10.82 23.37
CA LEU A 327 -6.90 11.71 24.29
C LEU A 327 -7.58 11.77 25.66
N SER A 328 -8.91 11.72 25.71
CA SER A 328 -9.66 11.62 26.97
C SER A 328 -9.36 10.32 27.71
N LEU A 329 -9.33 9.19 26.99
CA LEU A 329 -8.95 7.90 27.59
C LEU A 329 -7.52 7.94 28.15
N LEU A 330 -6.56 8.45 27.38
CA LEU A 330 -5.17 8.59 27.82
C LEU A 330 -5.04 9.53 29.02
N ALA A 331 -5.78 10.63 29.06
CA ALA A 331 -5.78 11.55 30.19
C ALA A 331 -6.35 10.90 31.46
N VAL A 332 -7.44 10.12 31.33
CA VAL A 332 -8.00 9.36 32.46
C VAL A 332 -7.02 8.31 32.96
N LEU A 333 -6.37 7.56 32.07
CA LEU A 333 -5.38 6.55 32.44
C LEU A 333 -4.15 7.18 33.12
N ALA A 334 -3.69 8.34 32.65
CA ALA A 334 -2.58 9.07 33.26
C ALA A 334 -2.95 9.67 34.63
N ALA A 335 -4.20 10.09 34.83
CA ALA A 335 -4.68 10.65 36.09
C ALA A 335 -5.04 9.58 37.13
N ALA A 336 -5.39 8.36 36.72
CA ALA A 336 -5.87 7.30 37.60
C ALA A 336 -4.95 7.00 38.81
N PRO A 337 -3.61 6.93 38.67
CA PRO A 337 -2.71 6.71 39.81
C PRO A 337 -2.76 7.83 40.86
N TRP A 338 -3.19 9.03 40.48
CA TRP A 338 -3.23 10.22 41.33
C TRP A 338 -4.60 10.43 42.00
N LEU A 339 -5.64 9.69 41.59
CA LEU A 339 -6.99 9.81 42.19
C LEU A 339 -6.99 9.59 43.71
N PRO A 340 -6.28 8.60 44.29
CA PRO A 340 -6.29 8.40 45.75
C PRO A 340 -5.67 9.58 46.51
N THR A 341 -4.61 10.21 45.97
CA THR A 341 -3.93 11.34 46.62
C THR A 341 -4.77 12.62 46.51
N LEU A 342 -5.43 12.84 45.36
CA LEU A 342 -6.37 13.94 45.14
C LEU A 342 -7.60 13.84 46.06
N VAL A 343 -8.21 12.65 46.18
CA VAL A 343 -9.35 12.41 47.08
C VAL A 343 -8.96 12.61 48.54
N ARG A 344 -7.78 12.14 48.97
CA ARG A 344 -7.27 12.38 50.33
C ARG A 344 -7.04 13.87 50.61
N ARG A 345 -6.51 14.64 49.66
CA ARG A 345 -6.35 16.10 49.78
C ARG A 345 -7.70 16.81 49.86
N HIS A 346 -8.65 16.45 49.01
CA HIS A 346 -9.99 17.06 49.01
C HIS A 346 -10.75 16.78 50.32
N ARG A 347 -10.69 15.54 50.84
CA ARG A 347 -11.28 15.18 52.15
C ARG A 347 -10.62 15.92 53.32
N ARG A 348 -9.31 16.17 53.27
CA ARG A 348 -8.60 16.98 54.29
C ARG A 348 -8.99 18.45 54.24
N HIS A 349 -9.21 19.00 53.04
CA HIS A 349 -9.66 20.38 52.86
C HIS A 349 -11.10 20.59 53.37
N ARG A 350 -12.01 19.64 53.08
CA ARG A 350 -13.39 19.65 53.59
C ARG A 350 -13.53 19.43 55.10
N ARG A 351 -12.50 18.94 55.78
CA ARG A 351 -12.47 18.81 57.25
C ARG A 351 -11.88 20.04 57.96
N ARG A 352 -11.33 21.00 57.20
CA ARG A 352 -10.74 22.25 57.71
C ARG A 352 -11.62 23.48 57.49
N THR A 353 -12.64 23.35 56.64
CA THR A 353 -13.83 24.20 56.57
C THR A 353 -14.92 23.58 57.42
#